data_AF-A0A958PUS6-F1
#
_entry.id   AF-A0A958PUS6-F1
#
_cell.length_a   1.000
_cell.length_b   1.000
_cell.length_c   1.000
_cell.angle_alpha   90.00
_cell.angle_beta   90.00
_cell.angle_gamma   90.00
#
_symmetry.space_group_name_H-M   'P 1'
#
loop_
_entity.id
_entity.type
_entity.pdbx_description
1 polymer ?
#
loop_
_entity_poly.entity_id
_entity_poly.type
_entity_poly.pdbx_seq_one_letter_code
_entity_poly.pdbx_strand_id
1 'polypeptide(L)'
;MALEFGLNGRKEITDKCRQYFESAFPEREFIPGQSYIPVSTKVMDADDMEHLIEASLDMWLTAGRFANEFEAQFNKLFQRGPKALLVNSGSSANLVAISALGEPELKNIGFRPLERGDEVITVAAGFPTTVNP
;
A
#
# COMPACT_ATOMS: atom_id res chain seq x y z
N MET A 1 21.43 -6.58 29.87
CA MET A 1 20.08 -6.93 30.37
C MET A 1 18.94 -6.23 29.62
N ALA A 2 18.80 -4.89 29.61
CA ALA A 2 17.71 -4.23 28.85
C ALA A 2 17.87 -4.33 27.31
N LEU A 3 19.11 -4.33 26.81
CA LEU A 3 19.40 -4.46 25.37
C LEU A 3 19.23 -5.89 24.83
N GLU A 4 19.38 -6.92 25.66
CA GLU A 4 19.20 -8.33 25.26
C GLU A 4 17.72 -8.72 25.15
N PHE A 5 16.86 -8.16 26.02
CA PHE A 5 15.40 -8.30 25.89
C PHE A 5 14.86 -7.58 24.66
N GLY A 6 15.48 -6.48 24.23
CA GLY A 6 15.00 -5.67 23.11
C GLY A 6 15.08 -6.36 21.74
N LEU A 7 16.14 -7.15 21.49
CA LEU A 7 16.31 -7.87 20.22
C LEU A 7 15.71 -9.28 20.25
N ASN A 8 15.91 -10.05 21.34
CA ASN A 8 15.34 -11.40 21.44
C ASN A 8 13.81 -11.39 21.64
N GLY A 9 13.26 -10.37 22.30
CA GLY A 9 11.82 -10.25 22.52
C GLY A 9 11.03 -10.00 21.23
N ARG A 10 11.59 -9.23 20.28
CA ARG A 10 10.94 -8.97 18.99
C ARG A 10 10.79 -10.24 18.15
N LYS A 11 11.86 -11.04 18.10
CA LYS A 11 11.83 -12.32 17.37
C LYS A 11 10.83 -13.29 18.01
N GLU A 12 10.79 -13.36 19.34
CA GLU A 12 9.82 -14.24 20.01
C GLU A 12 8.36 -13.83 19.73
N ILE A 13 8.06 -12.53 19.73
CA ILE A 13 6.71 -12.03 19.42
C ILE A 13 6.34 -12.38 17.98
N THR A 14 7.21 -12.10 17.02
CA THR A 14 6.96 -12.39 15.60
C THR A 14 6.82 -13.88 15.34
N ASP A 15 7.68 -14.73 15.91
CA ASP A 15 7.56 -16.20 15.82
C ASP A 15 6.19 -16.68 16.35
N LYS A 16 5.71 -16.14 17.48
CA LYS A 16 4.38 -16.47 18.03
C LYS A 16 3.25 -15.98 17.14
N CYS A 17 3.39 -14.80 16.53
CA CYS A 17 2.40 -14.27 15.59
C CYS A 17 2.28 -15.15 14.34
N ARG A 18 3.39 -15.65 13.80
CA ARG A 18 3.36 -16.62 12.68
C ARG A 18 2.60 -17.90 13.05
N GLN A 19 2.93 -18.49 14.21
CA GLN A 19 2.23 -19.69 14.72
C GLN A 19 0.74 -19.44 14.92
N TYR A 20 0.38 -18.25 15.42
CA TYR A 20 -1.02 -17.85 15.55
C TYR A 20 -1.70 -17.73 14.18
N PHE A 21 -1.06 -17.11 13.18
CA PHE A 21 -1.62 -16.98 11.84
C PHE A 21 -1.93 -18.35 11.23
N GLU A 22 -0.95 -19.26 11.23
CA GLU A 22 -1.06 -20.60 10.65
C GLU A 22 -2.19 -21.43 11.31
N SER A 23 -2.39 -21.26 12.63
CA SER A 23 -3.45 -21.97 13.36
C SER A 23 -4.84 -21.30 13.23
N ALA A 24 -4.91 -19.98 13.15
CA ALA A 24 -6.16 -19.23 13.08
C ALA A 24 -6.73 -19.12 11.65
N PHE A 25 -5.86 -19.19 10.63
CA PHE A 25 -6.21 -19.05 9.22
C PHE A 25 -5.75 -20.25 8.39
N PRO A 26 -6.19 -21.48 8.71
CA PRO A 26 -5.80 -22.65 7.94
C PRO A 26 -6.39 -22.60 6.52
N GLU A 27 -5.70 -23.28 5.59
CA GLU A 27 -6.27 -23.52 4.26
C GLU A 27 -7.61 -24.24 4.37
N ARG A 28 -8.59 -23.77 3.59
CA ARG A 28 -9.93 -24.36 3.54
C ARG A 28 -10.10 -25.12 2.25
N GLU A 29 -10.53 -26.37 2.35
CA GLU A 29 -10.88 -27.16 1.18
C GLU A 29 -12.09 -26.55 0.45
N PHE A 30 -12.02 -26.56 -0.88
CA PHE A 30 -13.15 -26.17 -1.72
C PHE A 30 -14.13 -27.34 -1.87
N ILE A 31 -15.38 -27.12 -1.50
CA ILE A 31 -16.47 -28.08 -1.63
C ILE A 31 -17.45 -27.57 -2.70
N PRO A 32 -17.56 -28.24 -3.86
CA PRO A 32 -18.49 -27.86 -4.92
C PRO A 32 -19.92 -27.71 -4.42
N GLY A 33 -20.56 -26.59 -4.75
CA GLY A 33 -21.94 -26.30 -4.36
C GLY A 33 -22.13 -25.87 -2.89
N GLN A 34 -21.07 -25.82 -2.08
CA GLN A 34 -21.13 -25.41 -0.67
C GLN A 34 -20.19 -24.24 -0.35
N SER A 35 -18.93 -24.29 -0.82
CA SER A 35 -17.97 -23.23 -0.55
C SER A 35 -18.38 -21.93 -1.26
N TYR A 36 -18.50 -20.85 -0.48
CA TYR A 36 -18.76 -19.52 -1.02
C TYR A 36 -17.56 -19.04 -1.86
N ILE A 37 -17.83 -18.58 -3.08
CA ILE A 37 -16.83 -18.01 -3.99
C ILE A 37 -17.05 -16.49 -4.04
N PRO A 38 -16.26 -15.70 -3.30
CA PRO A 38 -16.39 -14.25 -3.35
C PRO A 38 -15.88 -13.70 -4.69
N VAL A 39 -16.45 -12.58 -5.14
CA VAL A 39 -15.98 -11.87 -6.35
C VAL A 39 -14.60 -11.21 -6.15
N SER A 40 -14.20 -10.99 -4.90
CA SER A 40 -12.87 -10.52 -4.51
C SER A 40 -12.54 -10.92 -3.07
N THR A 41 -11.26 -11.14 -2.78
CA THR A 41 -10.76 -11.36 -1.43
C THR A 41 -9.34 -10.86 -1.30
N LYS A 42 -8.93 -10.50 -0.08
CA LYS A 42 -7.50 -10.41 0.25
C LYS A 42 -6.94 -11.84 0.39
N VAL A 43 -5.72 -12.02 -0.07
CA VAL A 43 -4.90 -13.20 0.21
C VAL A 43 -3.79 -12.69 1.11
N MET A 44 -3.69 -13.27 2.30
CA MET A 44 -2.67 -12.91 3.28
C MET A 44 -1.95 -14.17 3.73
N ASP A 45 -0.72 -14.00 4.17
CA ASP A 45 0.08 -15.06 4.78
C ASP A 45 0.62 -14.63 6.17
N ALA A 46 1.46 -15.49 6.75
CA ALA A 46 2.06 -15.23 8.05
C ALA A 46 3.04 -14.04 8.01
N ASP A 47 3.64 -13.74 6.85
CA ASP A 47 4.55 -12.61 6.70
C ASP A 47 3.77 -11.29 6.80
N ASP A 48 2.54 -11.21 6.26
CA ASP A 48 1.68 -10.02 6.43
C ASP A 48 1.43 -9.70 7.90
N MET A 49 1.08 -10.71 8.70
CA MET A 49 0.86 -10.52 10.14
C MET A 49 2.15 -10.14 10.86
N GLU A 50 3.26 -10.75 10.50
CA GLU A 50 4.57 -10.41 11.05
C GLU A 50 4.92 -8.94 10.81
N HIS A 51 4.79 -8.44 9.58
CA HIS A 51 5.06 -7.04 9.25
C HIS A 51 4.13 -6.07 10.01
N LEU A 52 2.85 -6.39 10.16
CA LEU A 52 1.90 -5.58 10.94
C LEU A 52 2.33 -5.47 12.41
N ILE A 53 2.74 -6.58 13.00
CA ILE A 53 3.20 -6.62 14.39
C ILE A 53 4.55 -5.92 14.54
N GLU A 54 5.47 -6.12 13.61
CA GLU A 54 6.77 -5.46 13.63
C GLU A 54 6.63 -3.93 13.51
N ALA A 55 5.75 -3.44 12.63
CA ALA A 55 5.40 -2.03 12.53
C ALA A 55 4.75 -1.49 13.82
N SER A 56 3.92 -2.31 14.47
CA SER A 56 3.32 -1.94 15.76
C SER A 56 4.37 -1.83 16.86
N LEU A 57 5.33 -2.76 16.91
CA LEU A 57 6.42 -2.77 17.90
C LEU A 57 7.38 -1.58 17.74
N ASP A 58 7.44 -0.96 16.56
CA ASP A 58 8.20 0.28 16.35
C ASP A 58 7.58 1.48 17.05
N MET A 59 6.28 1.46 17.36
CA MET A 59 5.54 2.56 17.98
C MET A 59 5.74 3.92 17.28
N TRP A 60 6.11 3.89 15.99
CA TRP A 60 6.35 5.08 15.18
C TRP A 60 5.05 5.70 14.64
N LEU A 61 4.06 4.83 14.34
CA LEU A 61 2.65 5.12 14.00
C LEU A 61 2.40 5.95 12.72
N THR A 62 3.37 6.73 12.27
CA THR A 62 3.32 7.50 11.02
C THR A 62 4.03 6.76 9.89
N ALA A 63 3.90 7.23 8.65
CA ALA A 63 4.69 6.69 7.55
C ALA A 63 6.20 6.80 7.89
N GLY A 64 6.94 5.71 7.67
CA GLY A 64 8.32 5.58 8.11
C GLY A 64 8.99 4.37 7.47
N ARG A 65 9.75 3.60 8.26
CA ARG A 65 10.56 2.45 7.79
C ARG A 65 9.88 1.61 6.70
N PHE A 66 8.71 1.03 6.99
CA PHE A 66 8.00 0.17 6.05
C PHE A 66 7.43 0.91 4.83
N ALA A 67 6.99 2.17 4.98
CA ALA A 67 6.51 2.96 3.85
C ALA A 67 7.65 3.31 2.88
N ASN A 68 8.80 3.74 3.41
CA ASN A 68 9.98 4.08 2.61
C ASN A 68 10.54 2.85 1.88
N GLU A 69 10.57 1.71 2.57
CA GLU A 69 10.98 0.44 1.97
C GLU A 69 10.00 0.00 0.87
N PHE A 70 8.70 0.06 1.14
CA PHE A 70 7.67 -0.25 0.15
C PHE A 70 7.81 0.64 -1.09
N GLU A 71 7.95 1.95 -0.95
CA GLU A 71 8.11 2.88 -2.07
C GLU A 71 9.35 2.56 -2.92
N ALA A 72 10.47 2.25 -2.29
CA ALA A 72 11.71 1.87 -2.98
C ALA A 72 11.55 0.55 -3.74
N GLN A 73 10.99 -0.47 -3.10
CA GLN A 73 10.76 -1.78 -3.71
C GLN A 73 9.71 -1.71 -4.83
N PHE A 74 8.61 -0.98 -4.61
CA PHE A 74 7.54 -0.79 -5.58
C PHE A 74 8.06 -0.09 -6.84
N ASN A 75 8.86 0.97 -6.69
CA ASN A 75 9.47 1.63 -7.85
C ASN A 75 10.38 0.69 -8.65
N LYS A 76 11.20 -0.12 -7.94
CA LYS A 76 12.07 -1.13 -8.57
C LYS A 76 11.26 -2.21 -9.30
N LEU A 77 10.13 -2.64 -8.75
CA LEU A 77 9.27 -3.66 -9.34
C LEU A 77 8.68 -3.19 -10.68
N PHE A 78 8.13 -1.96 -10.73
CA PHE A 78 7.45 -1.47 -11.93
C PHE A 78 8.39 -0.83 -12.96
N GLN A 79 9.59 -0.39 -12.57
CA GLN A 79 10.58 0.25 -13.45
C GLN A 79 10.01 1.47 -14.20
N ARG A 80 9.08 2.20 -13.57
CA ARG A 80 8.29 3.26 -14.24
C ARG A 80 8.75 4.69 -13.99
N GLY A 81 9.74 4.93 -13.13
CA GLY A 81 10.20 6.30 -12.89
C GLY A 81 11.26 6.44 -11.80
N PRO A 82 11.60 7.68 -11.44
CA PRO A 82 12.61 7.94 -10.42
C PRO A 82 12.12 7.62 -9.00
N LYS A 83 10.80 7.64 -8.73
CA LYS A 83 10.21 7.47 -7.39
C LYS A 83 8.80 6.88 -7.45
N ALA A 84 8.39 6.23 -6.35
CA ALA A 84 6.99 5.93 -6.02
C ALA A 84 6.62 6.69 -4.74
N LEU A 85 5.33 7.00 -4.56
CA LEU A 85 4.80 7.65 -3.37
C LEU A 85 3.57 6.88 -2.88
N LEU A 86 3.59 6.47 -1.62
CA LEU A 86 2.48 5.79 -0.97
C LEU A 86 1.44 6.83 -0.51
N VAL A 87 0.18 6.57 -0.83
CA VAL A 87 -0.97 7.38 -0.41
C VAL A 87 -2.04 6.48 0.19
N ASN A 88 -3.00 7.08 0.90
CA ASN A 88 -3.99 6.35 1.70
C ASN A 88 -5.07 5.60 0.88
N SER A 89 -5.18 5.82 -0.44
CA SER A 89 -6.09 5.07 -1.30
C SER A 89 -5.74 5.24 -2.79
N GLY A 90 -6.29 4.38 -3.66
CA GLY A 90 -6.20 4.55 -5.11
C GLY A 90 -6.86 5.83 -5.61
N SER A 91 -7.96 6.27 -4.99
CA SER A 91 -8.60 7.55 -5.32
C SER A 91 -7.69 8.74 -5.01
N SER A 92 -7.04 8.73 -3.84
CA SER A 92 -6.06 9.75 -3.46
C SER A 92 -4.86 9.76 -4.41
N ALA A 93 -4.47 8.60 -4.97
CA ALA A 93 -3.43 8.53 -5.97
C ALA A 93 -3.84 9.28 -7.25
N ASN A 94 -5.09 9.10 -7.71
CA ASN A 94 -5.63 9.88 -8.83
C ASN A 94 -5.69 11.38 -8.50
N LEU A 95 -6.11 11.74 -7.28
CA LEU A 95 -6.20 13.13 -6.84
C LEU A 95 -4.83 13.82 -6.83
N VAL A 96 -3.83 13.18 -6.22
CA VAL A 96 -2.46 13.71 -6.18
C VAL A 96 -1.89 13.79 -7.59
N ALA A 97 -2.11 12.78 -8.43
CA ALA A 97 -1.61 12.77 -9.80
C ALA A 97 -2.17 13.93 -10.64
N ILE A 98 -3.48 14.18 -10.62
CA ILE A 98 -4.08 15.29 -11.38
C ILE A 98 -3.75 16.65 -10.76
N SER A 99 -3.72 16.75 -9.43
CA SER A 99 -3.44 18.01 -8.74
C SER A 99 -2.00 18.48 -8.98
N ALA A 100 -1.04 17.54 -9.01
CA ALA A 100 0.35 17.85 -9.32
C ALA A 100 0.54 18.44 -10.73
N LEU A 101 -0.36 18.13 -11.67
CA LEU A 101 -0.33 18.73 -13.02
C LEU A 101 -0.73 20.21 -13.03
N GLY A 102 -1.35 20.72 -11.95
CA GLY A 102 -1.69 22.14 -11.79
C GLY A 102 -0.61 22.98 -11.10
N GLU A 103 0.52 22.38 -10.70
CA GLU A 103 1.56 23.08 -9.93
C GLU A 103 2.28 24.17 -10.75
N PRO A 104 2.41 25.42 -10.25
CA PRO A 104 3.09 26.49 -10.97
C PRO A 104 4.56 26.20 -11.28
N GLU A 105 5.23 25.39 -10.45
CA GLU A 105 6.64 25.00 -10.63
C GLU A 105 6.90 24.20 -11.90
N LEU A 106 5.86 23.60 -12.52
CA LEU A 106 5.99 22.96 -13.83
C LEU A 106 6.52 23.92 -14.90
N LYS A 107 6.26 25.22 -14.77
CA LYS A 107 6.80 26.26 -15.66
C LYS A 107 8.33 26.31 -15.61
N ASN A 108 8.94 25.99 -14.46
CA ASN A 108 10.40 25.99 -14.28
C ASN A 108 11.09 24.88 -15.08
N ILE A 109 10.35 23.81 -15.39
CA ILE A 109 10.83 22.66 -16.18
C ILE A 109 10.19 22.61 -17.57
N GLY A 110 9.59 23.72 -18.03
CA GLY A 110 9.10 23.89 -19.40
C GLY A 110 7.72 23.30 -19.70
N PHE A 111 6.95 22.90 -18.68
CA PHE A 111 5.58 22.41 -18.84
C PHE A 111 4.55 23.48 -18.47
N ARG A 112 3.41 23.50 -19.17
CA ARG A 112 2.25 24.34 -18.83
C ARG A 112 1.43 23.64 -17.74
N PRO A 113 1.16 24.26 -16.58
CA PRO A 113 0.26 23.70 -15.59
C PRO A 113 -1.18 23.60 -16.12
N LEU A 114 -1.92 22.62 -15.61
CA LEU A 114 -3.36 22.50 -15.79
C LEU A 114 -4.06 23.67 -15.07
N GLU A 115 -4.96 24.36 -15.77
CA GLU A 115 -5.70 25.52 -15.28
C GLU A 115 -7.22 25.26 -15.30
N ARG A 116 -7.99 26.04 -14.55
CA ARG A 116 -9.46 25.93 -14.59
C ARG A 116 -9.97 26.22 -15.99
N GLY A 117 -10.79 25.33 -16.52
CA GLY A 117 -11.33 25.41 -17.88
C GLY A 117 -10.56 24.55 -18.88
N ASP A 118 -9.39 24.00 -18.51
CA ASP A 118 -8.73 22.99 -19.33
C ASP A 118 -9.53 21.68 -19.37
N GLU A 119 -9.41 20.96 -20.48
CA GLU A 119 -10.11 19.71 -20.74
C GLU A 119 -9.22 18.49 -20.48
N VAL A 120 -9.79 17.43 -19.89
CA VAL A 120 -9.14 16.14 -19.67
C VAL A 120 -9.90 15.05 -20.43
N ILE A 121 -9.23 14.40 -21.37
CA ILE A 121 -9.81 13.28 -22.13
C ILE A 121 -9.81 12.02 -21.26
N THR A 122 -10.95 11.34 -21.18
CA THR A 122 -11.13 10.10 -20.40
C THR A 122 -12.21 9.21 -21.03
N VAL A 123 -12.46 8.04 -20.43
CA VAL A 123 -13.50 7.09 -20.87
C VAL A 123 -14.66 7.03 -19.88
N ALA A 124 -15.89 6.82 -20.39
CA ALA A 124 -17.09 6.76 -19.55
C ALA A 124 -17.22 5.44 -18.74
N ALA A 125 -16.68 4.34 -19.27
CA ALA A 125 -16.70 3.03 -18.60
C ALA A 125 -15.49 2.87 -17.68
N GLY A 126 -15.50 3.56 -16.53
CA GLY A 126 -14.41 3.56 -15.55
C GLY A 126 -14.90 3.57 -14.11
N PHE A 127 -13.97 3.75 -13.18
CA PHE A 127 -14.28 3.92 -11.75
C PHE A 127 -14.52 5.42 -11.45
N PRO A 128 -15.47 5.80 -10.55
CA PRO A 128 -15.85 7.20 -10.36
C PRO A 128 -14.68 8.15 -10.06
N THR A 129 -13.73 7.71 -9.23
CA THR A 129 -12.56 8.52 -8.83
C THR A 129 -11.46 8.56 -9.88
N THR A 130 -11.67 7.99 -11.07
CA THR A 130 -10.84 8.26 -12.26
C THR A 130 -11.18 9.61 -12.89
N VAL A 131 -12.44 10.06 -12.80
CA VAL A 131 -12.90 11.35 -13.35
C VAL A 131 -13.02 12.40 -12.26
N ASN A 132 -13.57 12.02 -11.10
CA ASN A 132 -13.78 12.90 -9.95
C ASN A 132 -13.00 12.35 -8.74
N PRO A 133 -11.66 12.47 -8.74
CA PRO A 133 -10.81 11.89 -7.70
C PRO A 133 -10.95 12.55 -6.32
#